data_AF-A0A7Y0S7G4-F1
#
_entry.id   AF-A0A7Y0S7G4-F1
#
_cell.length_a   1.000
_cell.length_b   1.000
_cell.length_c   1.000
_cell.angle_alpha   90.00
_cell.angle_beta   90.00
_cell.angle_gamma   90.00
#
_symmetry.space_group_name_H-M   'P 1'
#
loop_
_entity.id
_entity.type
_entity.pdbx_description
1 polymer ?
#
loop_
_entity_poly.entity_id
_entity_poly.type
_entity_poly.pdbx_seq_one_letter_code
_entity_poly.pdbx_strand_id
1 'polypeptide(L)'
;YYELVQRLPNLKEVTLVEPSNRLMDGLKQLLIEEQRVELTYLHDVNTLNTLEVENRDIVQKCAHVDLTLINQPFELDTLQSRFDLVVCLNVIDQCESPLSVINALKKTTKVGGLIVVSCTYQWNAKH
;
A
#
# COMPACT_ATOMS: atom_id res chain seq x y z
N TYR A 1 -4.04 3.83 1.77
CA TYR A 1 -3.83 4.02 3.22
C TYR A 1 -4.40 5.35 3.70
N TYR A 2 -3.75 6.49 3.41
CA TYR A 2 -4.14 7.83 3.90
C TYR A 2 -5.64 8.17 3.75
N GLU A 3 -6.22 7.96 2.56
CA GLU A 3 -7.66 8.18 2.34
C GLU A 3 -8.54 7.26 3.20
N LEU A 4 -8.14 6.02 3.42
CA LEU A 4 -8.88 5.07 4.24
C LEU A 4 -8.88 5.50 5.71
N VAL A 5 -7.72 5.89 6.21
CA VAL A 5 -7.55 6.38 7.59
C VAL A 5 -8.43 7.60 7.86
N GLN A 6 -8.47 8.56 6.93
CA GLN A 6 -9.33 9.74 7.06
C GLN A 6 -10.83 9.42 7.03
N ARG A 7 -11.25 8.39 6.27
CA ARG A 7 -12.67 8.02 6.14
C ARG A 7 -13.15 7.09 7.24
N LEU A 8 -12.25 6.37 7.91
CA LEU A 8 -12.54 5.41 8.95
C LEU A 8 -11.83 5.81 10.26
N PRO A 9 -12.39 6.73 11.06
CA PRO A 9 -11.75 7.19 12.31
C PRO A 9 -11.60 6.10 13.39
N ASN A 10 -12.32 4.98 13.22
CA ASN A 10 -12.22 3.80 14.08
C ASN A 10 -11.14 2.81 13.63
N LEU A 11 -10.42 3.10 12.54
CA LEU A 11 -9.27 2.30 12.13
C LEU A 11 -8.16 2.49 13.16
N LYS A 12 -7.70 1.40 13.77
CA LYS A 12 -6.68 1.41 14.82
C LYS A 12 -5.38 0.78 14.37
N GLU A 13 -5.44 -0.30 13.62
CA GLU A 13 -4.27 -1.06 13.20
C GLU A 13 -4.31 -1.24 11.69
N VAL A 14 -3.15 -1.04 11.05
CA VAL A 14 -2.97 -1.31 9.63
C VAL A 14 -1.66 -2.05 9.40
N THR A 15 -1.70 -3.06 8.55
CA THR A 15 -0.50 -3.71 8.01
C THR A 15 -0.40 -3.42 6.52
N LEU A 16 0.71 -2.81 6.10
CA LEU A 16 1.05 -2.61 4.68
C LEU A 16 2.13 -3.61 4.28
N VAL A 17 1.92 -4.29 3.15
CA VAL A 17 2.87 -5.23 2.56
C VAL A 17 3.32 -4.66 1.22
N GLU A 18 4.60 -4.37 1.07
CA GLU A 18 5.18 -3.77 -0.13
C GLU A 18 6.59 -4.33 -0.35
N PRO A 19 6.84 -5.16 -1.39
CA PRO A 19 8.14 -5.79 -1.64
C PRO A 19 9.23 -4.84 -2.16
N SER A 20 8.88 -3.67 -2.69
CA SER A 20 9.84 -2.72 -3.23
C SER A 20 10.39 -1.82 -2.13
N ASN A 21 11.69 -1.95 -1.84
CA ASN A 21 12.41 -1.05 -0.93
C ASN A 21 12.15 0.43 -1.28
N ARG A 22 12.20 0.77 -2.58
CA ARG A 22 12.01 2.15 -3.04
C ARG A 22 10.61 2.68 -2.71
N LEU A 23 9.57 1.88 -2.93
CA LEU A 23 8.20 2.29 -2.60
C LEU A 23 8.00 2.34 -1.08
N MET A 24 8.55 1.37 -0.35
CA MET A 24 8.51 1.32 1.10
C MET A 24 9.15 2.57 1.73
N ASP A 25 10.32 2.98 1.25
CA ASP A 25 10.99 4.18 1.73
C ASP A 25 10.20 5.44 1.40
N GLY A 26 9.62 5.54 0.20
CA GLY A 26 8.71 6.62 -0.17
C GLY A 26 7.46 6.69 0.72
N LEU A 27 6.88 5.54 1.07
CA LEU A 27 5.73 5.46 2.00
C LEU A 27 6.11 5.97 3.39
N LYS A 28 7.27 5.56 3.93
CA LYS A 28 7.78 6.06 5.22
C LYS A 28 7.98 7.57 5.20
N GLN A 29 8.63 8.07 4.15
CA GLN A 29 8.91 9.48 3.98
C GLN A 29 7.63 10.32 3.89
N LEU A 30 6.60 9.84 3.20
CA LEU A 30 5.37 10.62 3.00
C LEU A 30 4.34 10.48 4.13
N LEU A 31 4.29 9.32 4.80
CA LEU A 31 3.13 8.95 5.63
C LEU A 31 3.46 8.74 7.11
N ILE A 32 4.74 8.64 7.49
CA ILE A 32 5.16 8.22 8.84
C ILE A 32 6.04 9.26 9.52
N GLU A 33 7.08 9.74 8.84
CA GLU A 33 8.06 10.65 9.42
C GLU A 33 7.76 12.09 9.01
N GLU A 34 7.44 12.97 9.96
CA GLU A 34 7.26 14.41 9.66
C GLU A 34 8.56 15.00 9.08
N GLN A 35 8.52 15.39 7.82
CA GLN A 35 9.66 15.96 7.11
C GLN A 35 9.22 16.75 5.86
N ARG A 36 10.15 17.51 5.28
CA ARG A 36 10.02 17.99 3.90
C ARG A 36 10.55 16.93 2.96
N VAL A 37 9.69 16.42 2.09
CA VAL A 37 10.02 15.37 1.13
C VAL A 37 10.24 16.01 -0.23
N GLU A 38 11.35 15.71 -0.87
CA GLU A 38 11.60 16.06 -2.27
C GLU A 38 11.22 14.88 -3.17
N LEU A 39 10.24 15.10 -4.05
CA LEU A 39 9.79 14.10 -5.01
C LEU A 39 10.26 14.47 -6.42
N THR A 40 11.15 13.68 -6.98
CA THR A 40 11.54 13.81 -8.39
C THR A 40 10.46 13.23 -9.29
N TYR A 41 10.00 13.99 -10.28
CA TYR A 41 9.06 13.54 -11.29
C TYR A 41 9.56 13.84 -12.71
N LEU A 42 9.06 13.08 -13.67
CA LEU A 42 9.28 13.33 -15.08
C LEU A 42 8.33 14.45 -15.53
N HIS A 43 8.85 15.64 -15.82
CA HIS A 43 8.05 16.75 -16.33
C HIS A 43 7.81 16.57 -17.84
N ASP A 44 8.84 16.21 -18.59
CA ASP A 44 8.78 15.89 -20.02
C ASP A 44 9.77 14.77 -20.37
N VAL A 45 9.84 14.37 -21.64
CA VAL A 45 10.64 13.22 -22.11
C VAL A 45 12.10 13.24 -21.63
N ASN A 46 12.70 14.43 -21.46
CA ASN A 46 14.11 14.56 -21.06
C ASN A 46 14.33 15.45 -19.83
N THR A 47 13.26 15.98 -19.23
CA THR A 47 13.34 16.88 -18.09
C THR A 47 12.80 16.22 -16.83
N LEU A 48 13.69 16.05 -15.86
CA LEU A 48 13.32 15.78 -14.47
C LEU A 48 13.13 17.09 -13.74
N ASN A 49 12.12 17.15 -12.90
CA ASN A 49 11.91 18.27 -11.99
C ASN A 49 11.61 17.74 -10.58
N THR A 50 11.67 18.60 -9.58
CA THR A 50 11.41 18.24 -8.19
C THR A 50 10.18 18.96 -7.68
N LEU A 51 9.43 18.28 -6.80
CA LEU A 51 8.33 18.84 -6.03
C LEU A 51 8.68 18.69 -4.55
N GLU A 52 8.73 19.80 -3.84
CA GLU A 52 8.83 19.78 -2.38
C GLU A 52 7.43 19.62 -1.77
N VAL A 53 7.29 18.65 -0.87
CA VAL A 53 6.05 18.37 -0.15
C VAL A 53 6.31 18.46 1.35
N GLU A 54 5.58 19.36 2.02
CA GLU A 54 5.49 19.35 3.47
C GLU A 54 4.43 18.33 3.89
N ASN A 55 4.85 17.24 4.53
CA ASN A 55 3.97 16.09 4.79
C ASN A 55 3.29 16.11 6.17
N ARG A 56 3.52 17.15 6.97
CA ARG A 56 3.11 17.22 8.39
C ARG A 56 1.62 16.92 8.58
N ASP A 57 0.76 17.54 7.78
CA ASP A 57 -0.69 17.35 7.85
C ASP A 57 -1.10 15.91 7.53
N ILE A 58 -0.37 15.23 6.63
CA ILE A 58 -0.61 13.84 6.26
C ILE A 58 -0.26 12.92 7.43
N VAL A 59 0.95 13.10 7.99
CA VAL A 59 1.44 12.29 9.11
C VAL A 59 0.54 12.44 10.33
N GLN A 60 0.14 13.67 10.67
CA GLN A 60 -0.72 13.93 11.84
C GLN A 60 -2.10 13.29 11.70
N LYS A 61 -2.68 13.29 10.49
CA LYS A 61 -3.94 12.60 10.23
C LYS A 61 -3.82 11.09 10.37
N CYS A 62 -2.63 10.52 10.16
CA CYS A 62 -2.37 9.08 10.30
C CYS A 62 -1.89 8.67 11.71
N ALA A 63 -1.53 9.63 12.57
CA ALA A 63 -0.88 9.36 13.87
C ALA A 63 -1.71 8.53 14.87
N HIS A 64 -3.01 8.36 14.64
CA HIS A 64 -3.90 7.55 15.48
C HIS A 64 -3.95 6.06 15.11
N VAL A 65 -3.20 5.66 14.08
CA VAL A 65 -3.19 4.30 13.53
C VAL A 65 -1.83 3.65 13.80
N ASP A 66 -1.85 2.50 14.46
CA ASP A 66 -0.71 1.63 14.63
C ASP A 66 -0.37 0.95 13.30
N LEU A 67 0.71 1.40 12.67
CA LEU A 67 1.12 0.97 11.34
C LEU A 67 2.25 -0.06 11.40
N THR A 68 2.01 -1.24 10.84
CA THR A 68 3.03 -2.26 10.58
C THR A 68 3.40 -2.25 9.09
N LEU A 69 4.69 -2.26 8.81
CA LEU A 69 5.23 -2.36 7.45
C LEU A 69 5.94 -3.69 7.26
N ILE A 70 5.61 -4.40 6.18
CA ILE A 70 6.26 -5.65 5.79
C ILE A 70 6.86 -5.47 4.40
N ASN A 71 8.18 -5.60 4.33
CA ASN A 71 8.93 -5.40 3.09
C ASN A 71 9.30 -6.74 2.45
N GLN A 72 8.28 -7.43 1.90
CA GLN A 72 8.45 -8.68 1.17
C GLN A 72 7.24 -8.94 0.26
N PRO A 73 7.32 -9.90 -0.69
CA PRO A 73 6.17 -10.30 -1.49
C PRO A 73 5.00 -10.81 -0.65
N PHE A 74 3.78 -10.49 -1.09
CA PHE A 74 2.58 -10.98 -0.42
C PHE A 74 2.21 -12.38 -0.90
N GLU A 75 2.32 -13.35 0.01
CA GLU A 75 2.09 -14.78 -0.22
C GLU A 75 1.24 -15.36 0.91
N LEU A 76 0.90 -16.65 0.79
CA LEU A 76 -0.04 -17.35 1.68
C LEU A 76 0.38 -17.29 3.17
N ASP A 77 1.68 -17.20 3.46
CA ASP A 77 2.23 -17.24 4.82
C ASP A 77 2.95 -15.95 5.24
N THR A 78 2.88 -14.90 4.41
CA THR A 78 3.42 -13.57 4.73
C THR A 78 2.81 -12.98 6.01
N LEU A 79 1.55 -13.29 6.29
CA LEU A 79 0.82 -12.82 7.46
C LEU A 79 0.19 -13.99 8.22
N GLN A 80 0.41 -14.02 9.53
CA GLN A 80 -0.25 -14.96 10.45
C GLN A 80 -1.55 -14.39 11.01
N SER A 81 -1.67 -13.07 11.05
CA SER A 81 -2.86 -12.34 11.51
C SER A 81 -3.98 -12.33 10.46
N ARG A 82 -5.21 -12.16 10.93
CA ARG A 82 -6.38 -11.94 10.06
C ARG A 82 -6.98 -10.56 10.29
N PHE A 83 -7.50 -9.96 9.22
CA PHE A 83 -7.98 -8.58 9.18
C PHE A 83 -9.48 -8.51 8.89
N ASP A 84 -10.13 -7.47 9.43
CA ASP A 84 -11.55 -7.18 9.17
C ASP A 84 -11.76 -6.60 7.76
N LEU A 85 -10.74 -5.91 7.23
CA LEU A 85 -10.72 -5.33 5.90
C LEU A 85 -9.36 -5.62 5.24
N VAL A 86 -9.37 -6.24 4.07
CA VAL A 86 -8.19 -6.47 3.23
C VAL A 86 -8.37 -5.73 1.90
N VAL A 87 -7.38 -4.92 1.54
CA VAL A 87 -7.43 -4.06 0.35
C VAL A 87 -6.25 -4.37 -0.56
N CYS A 88 -6.52 -4.74 -1.81
CA CYS A 88 -5.53 -5.06 -2.82
C CYS A 88 -5.82 -4.25 -4.09
N LEU A 89 -4.99 -3.24 -4.39
CA LEU A 89 -5.21 -2.29 -5.47
C LEU A 89 -4.05 -2.33 -6.47
N ASN A 90 -4.33 -2.64 -7.73
CA ASN A 90 -3.37 -2.68 -8.84
C ASN A 90 -2.16 -3.61 -8.59
N VAL A 91 -2.39 -4.75 -7.91
CA VAL A 91 -1.35 -5.76 -7.64
C VAL A 91 -1.58 -7.05 -8.41
N ILE A 92 -2.84 -7.53 -8.50
CA ILE A 92 -3.15 -8.87 -9.00
C ILE A 92 -2.77 -9.08 -10.47
N ASP A 93 -2.71 -8.01 -11.27
CA ASP A 93 -2.30 -8.02 -12.67
C ASP A 93 -0.77 -7.93 -12.87
N GLN A 94 0.01 -7.75 -11.80
CA GLN A 94 1.47 -7.67 -11.83
C GLN A 94 2.16 -8.89 -11.20
N CYS A 95 1.40 -9.84 -10.66
CA CYS A 95 1.93 -11.03 -10.00
C CYS A 95 1.96 -12.25 -10.92
N GLU A 96 2.85 -13.21 -10.64
CA GLU A 96 2.99 -14.44 -11.44
C GLU A 96 1.74 -15.33 -11.39
N SER A 97 1.07 -15.37 -10.23
CA SER A 97 -0.15 -16.15 -10.02
C SER A 97 -1.20 -15.31 -9.28
N PRO A 98 -2.14 -14.69 -10.03
CA PRO A 98 -3.25 -13.94 -9.44
C PRO A 98 -4.07 -14.79 -8.45
N LEU A 99 -4.27 -16.07 -8.78
CA LEU A 99 -5.00 -17.00 -7.91
C LEU A 99 -4.30 -17.22 -6.56
N SER A 100 -2.97 -17.31 -6.56
CA SER A 100 -2.19 -17.45 -5.32
C SER A 100 -2.37 -16.23 -4.42
N VAL A 101 -2.31 -15.02 -4.99
CA VAL A 101 -2.54 -13.77 -4.26
C VAL A 101 -3.96 -13.71 -3.72
N ILE A 102 -4.98 -14.00 -4.54
CA ILE A 102 -6.39 -14.04 -4.08
C ILE A 102 -6.57 -15.02 -2.91
N ASN A 103 -5.96 -16.21 -2.98
CA ASN A 103 -6.05 -17.19 -1.89
C ASN A 103 -5.37 -16.69 -0.61
N ALA A 104 -4.23 -16.00 -0.71
CA ALA A 104 -3.57 -15.36 0.42
C ALA A 104 -4.43 -14.24 1.03
N LEU A 105 -5.07 -13.39 0.20
CA LEU A 105 -6.01 -12.35 0.67
C LEU A 105 -7.19 -12.98 1.41
N LYS A 106 -7.76 -14.06 0.88
CA LYS A 106 -8.86 -14.79 1.54
C LYS A 106 -8.44 -15.38 2.89
N LYS A 107 -7.26 -16.00 2.99
CA LYS A 107 -6.74 -16.59 4.24
C LYS A 107 -6.49 -15.54 5.32
N THR A 108 -6.03 -14.36 4.91
CA THR A 108 -5.75 -13.22 5.80
C THR A 108 -6.98 -12.40 6.13
N THR A 109 -8.15 -12.73 5.61
CA THR A 109 -9.42 -12.06 5.96
C THR A 109 -10.16 -12.86 7.03
N LYS A 110 -10.71 -12.19 8.03
CA LYS A 110 -11.58 -12.82 9.04
C LYS A 110 -12.88 -13.32 8.40
N VAL A 111 -13.51 -14.32 9.02
CA VAL A 111 -14.87 -14.71 8.64
C VAL A 111 -15.80 -13.52 8.87
N GLY A 112 -16.53 -13.10 7.84
CA GLY A 112 -17.37 -11.89 7.87
C GLY A 112 -16.62 -10.58 7.55
N GLY A 113 -15.30 -10.63 7.35
CA GLY A 113 -14.51 -9.49 6.90
C GLY A 113 -14.71 -9.19 5.41
N LEU A 114 -14.23 -8.03 4.97
CA LEU A 114 -14.36 -7.54 3.60
C LEU A 114 -13.03 -7.64 2.85
N ILE A 115 -13.09 -8.11 1.60
CA ILE A 115 -11.98 -8.04 0.66
C ILE A 115 -12.35 -7.05 -0.44
N VAL A 116 -11.50 -6.06 -0.65
CA VAL A 116 -11.59 -5.10 -1.76
C VAL A 116 -10.43 -5.38 -2.71
N VAL A 117 -10.76 -5.83 -3.92
CA VAL A 117 -9.78 -6.02 -4.99
C VAL A 117 -10.16 -5.10 -6.15
N SER A 118 -9.19 -4.32 -6.61
CA SER A 118 -9.36 -3.48 -7.81
C SER A 118 -8.07 -3.51 -8.62
N CYS A 119 -8.17 -3.67 -9.92
CA CYS A 119 -7.03 -3.54 -10.84
C CYS A 119 -7.55 -3.01 -12.18
N THR A 120 -6.68 -2.30 -12.91
CA THR A 120 -7.00 -1.79 -14.25
C THR A 120 -6.83 -2.83 -15.35
N TYR A 121 -6.49 -4.08 -15.01
CA TYR A 121 -6.23 -5.19 -15.94
C TYR A 121 -5.29 -4.76 -17.08
N GLN A 122 -4.05 -4.42 -16.72
CA GLN A 122 -3.01 -4.23 -17.73
C GLN A 122 -2.52 -5.60 -18.17
N TRP A 123 -3.10 -6.17 -19.23
CA TRP A 123 -2.47 -7.28 -19.94
C TRP A 123 -1.14 -6.78 -20.48
N ASN A 124 -0.07 -6.96 -19.70
CA ASN A 124 1.25 -7.08 -20.30
C ASN A 124 1.13 -8.25 -21.27
N ALA A 125 1.41 -8.02 -22.55
CA ALA A 125 1.60 -9.06 -23.57
C ALA A 125 2.86 -9.90 -23.28
N LYS A 126 3.02 -10.34 -22.02
CA LYS A 126 4.06 -11.25 -21.53
C LYS A 126 3.59 -12.71 -21.56
N HIS A 127 2.42 -12.98 -22.13
CA HIS A 127 1.96 -14.29 -22.58
C HIS A 127 1.46 -14.20 -24.01
#